data_AF-A0A852YHB1-F1
#
_entry.id   AF-A0A852YHB1-F1
#
_cell.length_a   1.000
_cell.length_b   1.000
_cell.length_c   1.000
_cell.angle_alpha   90.00
_cell.angle_beta   90.00
_cell.angle_gamma   90.00
#
_symmetry.space_group_name_H-M   'P 1'
#
loop_
_entity.id
_entity.type
_entity.pdbx_description
1 polymer ?
#
loop_
_entity_poly.entity_id
_entity_poly.type
_entity_poly.pdbx_seq_one_letter_code
_entity_poly.pdbx_strand_id
1 'polypeptide(L)' 'MGSGFSAGAISVTATNGEVWMLNICAICGASVIEAEGAGLAFHQRWHRTTGSGNWHDSVTGRILRVE' A
#
# COMPACT_ATOMS: atom_id res chain seq x y z
N MET A 1 -0.65 4.47 20.59
CA MET A 1 -0.12 5.52 19.69
C MET A 1 0.12 4.84 18.34
N GLY A 2 -0.96 4.62 17.61
CA GLY A 2 -0.93 4.03 16.27
C GLY A 2 -0.20 4.91 15.27
N SER A 3 0.45 4.28 14.29
CA SER A 3 1.05 4.97 13.15
C SER A 3 -0.05 5.32 12.14
N GLY A 4 -0.21 6.61 11.84
CA GLY A 4 -0.97 7.05 10.68
C GLY A 4 -0.12 6.91 9.41
N PHE A 5 -0.64 6.26 8.39
CA PHE A 5 0.03 6.18 7.09
C PHE A 5 -0.45 7.29 6.17
N SER A 6 0.47 8.01 5.56
CA SER A 6 0.16 9.03 4.56
C SER A 6 -0.41 8.40 3.29
N ALA A 7 -1.47 8.98 2.75
CA ALA A 7 -1.93 8.68 1.39
C ALA A 7 -1.02 9.38 0.36
N GLY A 8 -0.85 8.79 -0.82
CA GLY A 8 -0.10 9.41 -1.91
C GLY A 8 0.24 8.44 -3.03
N ALA A 9 1.04 8.91 -3.99
CA ALA A 9 1.56 8.09 -5.07
C ALA A 9 3.06 8.35 -5.28
N ILE A 10 3.80 7.30 -5.62
CA ILE A 10 5.21 7.34 -6.01
C ILE A 10 5.29 6.90 -7.47
N SER A 11 5.94 7.69 -8.32
CA SER A 11 6.26 7.30 -9.69
C SER A 11 7.62 6.63 -9.74
N VAL A 12 7.71 5.45 -10.34
CA VAL A 12 8.97 4.73 -10.60
C VAL A 12 9.18 4.65 -12.10
N THR A 13 10.27 5.24 -12.58
CA THR A 13 10.68 5.12 -13.98
C THR A 13 11.66 3.97 -14.13
N ALA A 14 11.25 2.94 -14.86
CA ALA A 14 12.09 1.80 -15.20
C ALA A 14 13.17 2.17 -16.22
N THR A 15 14.21 1.36 -16.32
CA THR A 15 15.35 1.60 -17.23
C THR A 15 14.97 1.56 -18.70
N ASN A 16 13.85 0.92 -19.04
CA ASN A 16 13.25 0.90 -20.38
C ASN A 16 12.38 2.14 -20.68
N GLY A 17 12.25 3.08 -19.74
CA GLY A 17 11.42 4.28 -19.87
C GLY A 17 9.96 4.11 -19.46
N GLU A 18 9.55 2.92 -19.03
CA GLU A 18 8.21 2.67 -18.50
C GLU A 18 8.01 3.36 -17.14
N VAL A 19 6.85 3.94 -16.89
CA VAL A 19 6.53 4.60 -15.61
C VAL A 19 5.46 3.81 -14.88
N TRP A 20 5.80 3.31 -13.70
CA TRP A 20 4.88 2.66 -12.79
C TRP A 20 4.41 3.63 -11.71
N MET A 21 3.10 3.66 -11.49
CA MET A 21 2.50 4.41 -10.39
C MET A 21 2.23 3.47 -9.22
N LEU A 22 2.83 3.78 -8.08
CA LEU A 22 2.67 3.07 -6.81
C LEU A 22 1.82 3.92 -5.88
N ASN A 23 0.61 3.47 -5.54
CA ASN A 23 -0.25 4.18 -4.60
C ASN A 23 -0.01 3.69 -3.17
N ILE A 24 0.10 4.61 -2.20
CA ILE A 24 0.28 4.27 -0.79
C ILE A 24 -1.09 4.12 -0.14
N CYS A 25 -1.35 2.96 0.44
CA CYS A 25 -2.55 2.71 1.23
C CYS A 25 -2.48 3.45 2.56
N ALA A 26 -3.41 4.38 2.81
CA ALA A 26 -3.49 5.08 4.09
C ALA A 26 -3.91 4.17 5.28
N ILE A 27 -4.45 2.98 4.99
CA ILE A 27 -4.88 2.03 6.03
C ILE A 27 -3.69 1.22 6.54
N CYS A 28 -2.80 0.76 5.66
CA CYS A 28 -1.74 -0.18 6.04
C CYS A 28 -0.36 0.23 5.54
N GLY A 29 -0.17 1.42 4.96
CA GLY A 29 1.13 1.89 4.49
C GLY A 29 1.73 1.14 3.29
N ALA A 30 1.05 0.11 2.76
CA ALA A 30 1.56 -0.65 1.62
C ALA A 30 1.52 0.18 0.33
N SER A 31 2.60 0.10 -0.45
CA SER A 31 2.62 0.55 -1.84
C SER A 31 1.92 -0.48 -2.72
N VAL A 32 0.89 -0.05 -3.44
CA VAL A 32 0.06 -0.88 -4.32
C VAL A 32 0.30 -0.43 -5.76
N ILE A 33 0.72 -1.36 -6.61
CA ILE A 33 0.88 -1.11 -8.04
C ILE A 33 -0.50 -1.19 -8.70
N GLU A 34 -0.85 -0.22 -9.53
CA GLU A 34 -2.04 -0.33 -10.38
C GLU A 34 -1.79 -1.34 -11.50
N ALA A 35 -2.62 -2.38 -11.56
CA ALA A 35 -2.67 -3.39 -12.59
C ALA A 35 -4.12 -3.61 -13.03
N GLU A 36 -4.32 -4.25 -14.18
CA GLU A 36 -5.67 -4.49 -14.70
C GLU A 36 -6.52 -5.29 -13.70
N GLY A 37 -7.58 -4.67 -13.17
CA GLY A 37 -8.48 -5.27 -12.19
C GLY A 37 -7.96 -5.35 -10.75
N ALA A 38 -6.70 -4.96 -10.49
CA ALA A 38 -6.07 -5.02 -9.17
C ALA A 38 -5.30 -3.72 -8.89
N GLY A 39 -5.72 -2.96 -7.87
CA GLY A 39 -5.15 -1.65 -7.56
C GLY A 39 -5.53 -1.17 -6.17
N LEU A 40 -5.29 0.12 -5.87
CA LEU A 40 -5.52 0.68 -4.53
C LEU A 40 -6.96 0.47 -4.05
N ALA A 41 -7.93 0.69 -4.94
CA ALA A 41 -9.34 0.54 -4.60
C ALA A 41 -9.70 -0.91 -4.22
N PHE A 42 -9.12 -1.89 -4.91
CA PHE A 42 -9.28 -3.31 -4.56
C PHE A 42 -8.65 -3.62 -3.20
N HIS A 43 -7.43 -3.14 -2.97
CA HIS A 43 -6.72 -3.34 -1.71
C HIS A 43 -7.46 -2.73 -0.50
N GLN A 44 -8.01 -1.52 -0.66
CA GLN A 44 -8.84 -0.90 0.37
C GLN A 44 -10.14 -1.67 0.63
N ARG A 45 -10.77 -2.23 -0.41
CA ARG A 45 -11.94 -3.10 -0.23
C ARG A 45 -11.59 -4.36 0.55
N TRP A 46 -10.44 -4.98 0.26
CA TRP A 46 -9.96 -6.15 1.01
C TRP A 46 -9.80 -5.85 2.51
N HIS A 47 -9.25 -4.70 2.88
CA HIS A 47 -9.19 -4.26 4.28
C HIS A 47 -10.57 -4.14 4.92
N ARG A 48 -11.52 -3.50 4.23
CA ARG A 48 -12.91 -3.39 4.75
C ARG A 48 -13.57 -4.75 4.95
N THR A 49 -13.33 -5.69 4.05
CA THR A 49 -13.92 -7.04 4.11
C THR A 49 -13.27 -7.90 5.21
N THR A 50 -11.96 -7.81 5.38
CA THR A 50 -11.21 -8.69 6.30
C THR A 50 -10.96 -8.07 7.68
N GLY A 51 -11.17 -6.76 7.83
CA GLY A 51 -10.80 -6.01 9.03
C GLY A 51 -9.29 -5.90 9.25
N SER A 52 -8.48 -6.35 8.29
CA SER A 52 -7.03 -6.19 8.37
C SER A 52 -6.67 -4.73 8.11
N GLY A 53 -5.74 -4.16 8.87
CA GLY A 53 -5.18 -2.84 8.62
C GLY A 53 -3.69 -2.75 8.93
N ASN A 54 -3.07 -3.89 9.21
CA ASN A 54 -1.69 -3.93 9.67
C ASN A 54 -0.73 -3.97 8.48
N TRP A 55 0.31 -3.15 8.54
CA TRP A 55 1.44 -3.25 7.63
C TRP A 55 2.45 -4.28 8.17
N HIS A 56 3.11 -5.00 7.27
CA HIS A 56 4.24 -5.86 7.61
C HIS A 56 5.49 -5.39 6.87
N ASP A 57 6.51 -4.98 7.62
CA ASP A 57 7.83 -4.68 7.10
C ASP A 57 8.55 -6.01 6.78
N SER A 58 8.82 -6.29 5.51
CA SER A 58 9.53 -7.51 5.11
C SER A 58 11.02 -7.51 5.48
N VAL A 59 11.62 -6.34 5.71
CA VAL A 59 13.04 -6.19 6.04
C VAL A 59 13.25 -6.32 7.55
N THR A 60 12.39 -5.71 8.36
CA THR A 60 12.52 -5.72 9.82
C THR A 60 11.64 -6.75 10.52
N GLY A 61 10.66 -7.35 9.83
CA GLY A 61 9.66 -8.26 10.41
C GLY A 61 8.64 -7.55 11.30
N ARG A 62 8.66 -6.21 11.33
CA ARG A 62 7.81 -5.43 12.21
C ARG A 62 6.39 -5.35 11.65
N ILE A 63 5.42 -5.61 12.52
CA ILE A 63 4.02 -5.32 12.26
C ILE A 63 3.70 -3.92 12.79
N LEU A 64 3.32 -3.01 11.90
CA LEU A 64 2.76 -1.71 12.27
C LEU A 64 1.25 -1.84 12.28
N ARG A 65 0.66 -1.65 13.47
CA ARG A 65 -0.79 -1.73 13.67
C ARG A 65 -1.41 -0.35 13.56
N VAL A 66 -2.51 -0.28 12.83
CA VAL A 66 -3.40 0.88 12.85
C VAL A 66 -4.45 0.62 13.92
N GLU A 67 -4.47 1.50 14.93
CA GLU A 67 -5.45 1.51 16.03
C GLU A 67 -6.70 2.27 15.61
#